data_AF-A0AA43QPU6-F1
#
_entry.id   AF-A0AA43QPU6-F1
#
_cell.length_a   1.000
_cell.length_b   1.000
_cell.length_c   1.000
_cell.angle_alpha   90.00
_cell.angle_beta   90.00
_cell.angle_gamma   90.00
#
_symmetry.space_group_name_H-M   'P 1'
#
loop_
_entity.id
_entity.type
_entity.pdbx_description
1 polymer ?
#
loop_
_entity_poly.entity_id
_entity_poly.type
_entity_poly.pdbx_seq_one_letter_code
_entity_poly.pdbx_strand_id
1 'polypeptide(L)'
;MSFPSLKQRAADISENISILSDELALLGLPQPSFEHGLPDPLHGDAPDSSARSAREKLLQDLDELRALLTEPTLLLTPELVSNRNPLISVHSIIRLGIAEAFPAQGTTVHDLAQKTSLRESLVRRLLAHCATHHVYKQTTNDFYVHTAASRILAENGGMRQWVLIGAEELIPATLKVRNAHPWFNMALRTNTDRYLSFLTL
;
A
#
# COMPACT_ATOMS: atom_id res chain seq x y z
N MET A 1 30.55 1.34 8.33
CA MET A 1 30.15 1.04 6.94
C MET A 1 29.67 2.35 6.32
N SER A 2 30.12 2.70 5.13
CA SER A 2 29.73 3.95 4.44
C SER A 2 28.44 3.69 3.64
N PHE A 3 27.46 4.58 3.72
CA PHE A 3 26.24 4.47 2.91
C PHE A 3 26.56 4.77 1.44
N PRO A 4 25.90 4.09 0.48
CA PRO A 4 26.09 4.37 -0.94
C PRO A 4 25.60 5.77 -1.28
N SER A 5 26.34 6.45 -2.16
CA SER A 5 26.00 7.79 -2.63
C SER A 5 24.72 7.81 -3.48
N LEU A 6 24.07 8.97 -3.62
CA LEU A 6 22.90 9.12 -4.50
C LEU A 6 23.20 8.72 -5.95
N LYS A 7 24.41 9.01 -6.43
CA LYS A 7 24.85 8.61 -7.78
C LYS A 7 24.95 7.10 -7.92
N GLN A 8 25.48 6.42 -6.91
CA GLN A 8 25.57 4.96 -6.91
C GLN A 8 24.17 4.34 -6.95
N ARG A 9 23.26 4.81 -6.09
CA ARG A 9 21.88 4.31 -6.06
C ARG A 9 21.15 4.50 -7.39
N ALA A 10 21.35 5.64 -8.05
CA ALA A 10 20.76 5.89 -9.36
C ALA A 10 21.29 4.92 -10.43
N ALA A 11 22.59 4.57 -10.37
CA ALA A 11 23.18 3.56 -11.24
C ALA A 11 22.58 2.16 -10.96
N ASP A 12 22.51 1.76 -9.69
CA ASP A 12 21.96 0.47 -9.28
C ASP A 12 20.49 0.30 -9.70
N ILE A 13 19.67 1.37 -9.55
CA ILE A 13 18.27 1.38 -10.01
C ILE A 13 18.21 1.25 -11.54
N SER A 14 19.04 1.98 -12.27
CA SER A 14 19.03 1.94 -13.74
C SER A 14 19.46 0.56 -14.27
N GLU A 15 20.45 -0.06 -13.64
CA GLU A 15 20.92 -1.40 -13.96
C GLU A 15 19.82 -2.44 -13.75
N ASN A 16 19.18 -2.47 -12.57
CA ASN A 16 18.11 -3.44 -12.30
C ASN A 16 16.86 -3.22 -13.17
N ILE A 17 16.54 -1.98 -13.56
CA ILE A 17 15.47 -1.71 -14.54
C ILE A 17 15.82 -2.32 -15.89
N SER A 18 17.08 -2.23 -16.31
CA SER A 18 17.54 -2.77 -17.60
C SER A 18 17.44 -4.30 -17.60
N ILE A 19 17.93 -4.96 -16.53
CA ILE A 19 17.81 -6.41 -16.35
C ILE A 19 16.34 -6.86 -16.43
N LEU A 20 15.46 -6.19 -15.68
CA LEU A 20 14.04 -6.51 -15.67
C LEU A 20 13.40 -6.34 -17.05
N SER A 21 13.69 -5.23 -17.74
CA SER A 21 13.14 -4.93 -19.06
C SER A 21 13.62 -5.91 -20.13
N ASP A 22 14.91 -6.25 -20.12
CA ASP A 22 15.52 -7.15 -21.10
C ASP A 22 14.97 -8.58 -20.93
N GLU A 23 14.80 -9.05 -19.69
CA GLU A 23 14.24 -10.38 -19.44
C GLU A 23 12.76 -10.48 -19.81
N LEU A 24 11.96 -9.44 -19.54
CA LEU A 24 10.58 -9.40 -20.03
C LEU A 24 10.51 -9.43 -21.56
N ALA A 25 11.41 -8.70 -22.23
CA ALA A 25 11.49 -8.71 -23.70
C ALA A 25 11.91 -10.10 -24.24
N LEU A 26 12.88 -10.76 -23.60
CA LEU A 26 13.31 -12.12 -23.96
C LEU A 26 12.19 -13.16 -23.80
N LEU A 27 11.37 -13.02 -22.76
CA LEU A 27 10.22 -13.89 -22.51
C LEU A 27 8.98 -13.52 -23.36
N GLY A 28 9.03 -12.44 -24.14
CA GLY A 28 7.90 -11.94 -24.91
C GLY A 28 6.74 -11.44 -24.04
N LEU A 29 7.03 -11.03 -22.80
CA LEU A 29 6.04 -10.58 -21.83
C LEU A 29 5.83 -9.05 -21.92
N PRO A 30 4.61 -8.57 -21.68
CA PRO A 30 4.33 -7.15 -21.68
C PRO A 30 5.00 -6.45 -20.47
N GLN A 31 5.32 -5.17 -20.66
CA GLN A 31 5.79 -4.32 -19.58
C GLN A 31 4.68 -4.12 -18.53
N PRO A 32 5.01 -4.05 -17.22
CA PRO A 32 4.03 -3.77 -16.18
C PRO A 32 3.36 -2.42 -16.39
N SER A 33 2.06 -2.36 -16.12
CA SER A 33 1.28 -1.12 -16.19
C SER A 33 0.19 -1.11 -15.14
N PHE A 34 -0.36 0.06 -14.82
CA PHE A 34 -1.52 0.12 -13.92
C PHE A 34 -2.77 -0.53 -14.55
N GLU A 35 -2.86 -0.62 -15.87
CA GLU A 35 -4.02 -1.21 -16.54
C GLU A 35 -4.02 -2.75 -16.48
N HIS A 36 -2.87 -3.35 -16.78
CA HIS A 36 -2.72 -4.81 -16.89
C HIS A 36 -2.06 -5.45 -15.67
N GLY A 37 -1.44 -4.67 -14.79
CA GLY A 37 -0.76 -5.15 -13.59
C GLY A 37 0.63 -5.71 -13.88
N LEU A 38 1.06 -6.62 -13.02
CA LEU A 38 2.33 -7.33 -13.15
C LEU A 38 2.11 -8.64 -13.93
N PRO A 39 2.98 -9.00 -14.88
CA PRO A 39 3.02 -10.34 -15.47
C PRO A 39 3.29 -11.44 -14.43
N ASP A 40 2.76 -12.64 -14.65
CA ASP A 40 2.82 -13.77 -13.72
C ASP A 40 4.24 -14.11 -13.20
N PRO A 41 5.31 -14.08 -14.02
CA PRO A 41 6.67 -14.37 -13.51
C PRO A 41 7.20 -13.34 -12.51
N LEU A 42 6.52 -12.19 -12.38
CA LEU A 42 6.83 -11.14 -11.41
C LEU A 42 5.92 -11.19 -10.17
N HIS A 43 5.09 -12.22 -10.00
CA HIS A 43 4.28 -12.37 -8.80
C HIS A 43 5.13 -12.88 -7.62
N GLY A 44 4.61 -12.72 -6.40
CA GLY A 44 5.35 -13.06 -5.17
C GLY A 44 5.51 -14.57 -4.92
N ASP A 45 4.70 -15.39 -5.59
CA ASP A 45 4.68 -16.85 -5.55
C ASP A 45 5.30 -17.50 -6.81
N ALA A 46 5.76 -16.69 -7.76
CA ALA A 46 6.44 -17.17 -8.96
C ALA A 46 7.79 -17.84 -8.63
N PRO A 47 8.30 -18.78 -9.44
CA PRO A 47 9.64 -19.33 -9.26
C PRO A 47 10.73 -18.24 -9.27
N ASP A 48 11.87 -18.54 -8.65
CA ASP A 48 13.02 -17.63 -8.65
C ASP A 48 13.51 -17.38 -10.08
N SER A 49 13.67 -16.10 -10.43
CA SER A 49 14.18 -15.63 -11.72
C SER A 49 15.02 -14.38 -11.51
N SER A 50 15.86 -14.04 -12.49
CA SER A 50 16.63 -12.79 -12.46
C SER A 50 15.69 -11.58 -12.48
N ALA A 51 14.56 -11.65 -13.19
CA ALA A 51 13.58 -10.58 -13.25
C ALA A 51 12.86 -10.39 -11.92
N ARG A 52 12.50 -11.49 -11.24
CA ARG A 52 11.94 -11.45 -9.89
C ARG A 52 12.94 -10.81 -8.91
N SER A 53 14.19 -11.26 -8.95
CA SER A 53 15.27 -10.75 -8.08
C SER A 53 15.53 -9.26 -8.33
N ALA A 54 15.59 -8.84 -9.60
CA ALA A 54 15.75 -7.45 -10.00
C ALA A 54 14.58 -6.59 -9.53
N ARG A 55 13.34 -7.08 -9.64
CA ARG A 55 12.14 -6.40 -9.10
C ARG A 55 12.23 -6.20 -7.60
N GLU A 56 12.57 -7.25 -6.85
CA GLU A 56 12.68 -7.18 -5.39
C GLU A 56 13.78 -6.19 -4.97
N LYS A 57 14.94 -6.22 -5.64
CA LYS A 57 16.03 -5.26 -5.43
C LYS A 57 15.60 -3.82 -5.74
N LEU A 58 14.89 -3.61 -6.85
CA LEU A 58 14.37 -2.29 -7.22
C LEU A 58 13.42 -1.73 -6.17
N LEU A 59 12.47 -2.54 -5.70
CA LEU A 59 11.53 -2.11 -4.67
C LEU A 59 12.26 -1.71 -3.39
N GLN A 60 13.26 -2.50 -2.97
CA GLN A 60 14.09 -2.19 -1.81
C GLN A 60 14.86 -0.87 -2.00
N ASP A 61 15.50 -0.67 -3.16
CA ASP A 61 16.28 0.55 -3.44
C ASP A 61 15.41 1.79 -3.52
N LEU A 62 14.23 1.68 -4.11
CA LEU A 62 13.24 2.77 -4.19
C LEU A 62 12.68 3.10 -2.80
N ASP A 63 12.43 2.10 -1.96
CA ASP A 63 11.99 2.30 -0.58
C ASP A 63 13.06 2.99 0.28
N GLU A 64 14.31 2.56 0.16
CA GLU A 64 15.42 3.17 0.89
C GLU A 64 15.70 4.59 0.39
N LEU A 65 15.72 4.82 -0.93
CA LEU A 65 15.90 6.15 -1.51
C LEU A 65 14.78 7.10 -1.08
N ARG A 66 13.53 6.62 -1.10
CA ARG A 66 12.38 7.38 -0.62
C ARG A 66 12.49 7.70 0.87
N ALA A 67 12.91 6.75 1.70
CA ALA A 67 13.11 6.97 3.13
C ALA A 67 14.23 8.01 3.38
N LEU A 68 15.33 7.93 2.64
CA LEU A 68 16.47 8.85 2.74
C LEU A 68 16.10 10.30 2.38
N LEU A 69 15.21 10.49 1.39
CA LEU A 69 14.77 11.80 0.93
C LEU A 69 13.53 12.33 1.67
N THR A 70 12.90 11.52 2.51
CA THR A 70 11.77 11.97 3.33
C THR A 70 12.29 12.63 4.60
N GLU A 71 11.72 13.78 4.96
CA GLU A 71 12.01 14.42 6.24
C GLU A 71 11.86 13.42 7.41
N PRO A 72 12.88 13.24 8.27
CA PRO A 72 12.84 12.24 9.32
C PRO A 72 11.66 12.39 10.27
N THR A 73 11.20 13.62 10.51
CA THR A 73 10.03 13.90 11.34
C THR A 73 8.76 13.32 10.74
N LEU A 74 8.58 13.41 9.42
CA LEU A 74 7.41 12.87 8.73
C LEU A 74 7.36 11.34 8.84
N LEU A 75 8.50 10.65 8.94
CA LEU A 75 8.56 9.20 9.13
C LEU A 75 7.82 8.73 10.40
N LEU A 76 7.64 9.61 11.38
CA LEU A 76 7.02 9.32 12.66
C LEU A 76 5.56 9.79 12.74
N THR A 77 5.03 10.38 11.66
CA THR A 77 3.69 10.98 11.65
C THR A 77 2.62 9.99 11.14
N PRO A 78 1.44 9.91 11.78
CA PRO A 78 0.31 9.14 11.27
C PRO A 78 -0.14 9.57 9.87
N GLU A 79 0.06 10.84 9.52
CA GLU A 79 -0.25 11.43 8.23
C GLU A 79 0.55 10.76 7.10
N LEU A 80 1.80 10.40 7.34
CA LEU A 80 2.62 9.71 6.34
C LEU A 80 2.11 8.29 6.07
N VAL A 81 1.65 7.58 7.11
CA VAL A 81 1.05 6.25 6.96
C VAL A 81 -0.28 6.34 6.22
N SER A 82 -1.09 7.36 6.54
CA SER A 82 -2.40 7.58 5.93
C SER A 82 -2.30 8.03 4.46
N ASN A 83 -1.37 8.93 4.14
CA ASN A 83 -1.15 9.41 2.77
C ASN A 83 -0.42 8.41 1.87
N ARG A 84 0.14 7.34 2.42
CA ARG A 84 0.80 6.27 1.64
C ARG A 84 -0.05 5.02 1.51
N ASN A 85 -1.13 4.91 2.27
CA ASN A 85 -1.96 3.72 2.30
C ASN A 85 -3.41 4.06 1.95
N PRO A 86 -3.95 3.57 0.82
CA PRO A 86 -5.34 3.82 0.45
C PRO A 86 -6.35 3.04 1.33
N LEU A 87 -5.90 2.30 2.35
CA LEU A 87 -6.72 1.38 3.14
C LEU A 87 -8.04 1.98 3.63
N ILE A 88 -8.06 3.23 4.10
CA ILE A 88 -9.30 3.85 4.58
C ILE A 88 -10.37 3.96 3.47
N SER A 89 -9.96 4.30 2.26
CA SER A 89 -10.87 4.40 1.12
C SER A 89 -11.16 3.05 0.49
N VAL A 90 -10.17 2.16 0.40
CA VAL A 90 -10.36 0.79 -0.10
C VAL A 90 -11.31 0.01 0.81
N HIS A 91 -11.13 0.10 2.13
CA HIS A 91 -12.03 -0.48 3.12
C HIS A 91 -13.45 0.02 2.94
N SER A 92 -13.63 1.34 2.82
CA SER A 92 -14.94 1.95 2.57
C SER A 92 -15.56 1.49 1.26
N ILE A 93 -14.76 1.40 0.18
CA ILE A 93 -15.19 0.93 -1.14
C ILE A 93 -15.70 -0.52 -1.07
N ILE A 94 -15.01 -1.39 -0.32
CA ILE A 94 -15.44 -2.78 -0.11
C ILE A 94 -16.72 -2.82 0.74
N ARG A 95 -16.73 -2.12 1.89
CA ARG A 95 -17.87 -2.15 2.82
C ARG A 95 -19.15 -1.58 2.25
N LEU A 96 -19.04 -0.59 1.36
CA LEU A 96 -20.18 0.04 0.69
C LEU A 96 -20.59 -0.68 -0.60
N GLY A 97 -19.96 -1.81 -0.94
CA GLY A 97 -20.25 -2.57 -2.16
C GLY A 97 -19.88 -1.87 -3.46
N ILE A 98 -19.04 -0.83 -3.39
CA ILE A 98 -18.60 -0.06 -4.57
C ILE A 98 -17.69 -0.92 -5.45
N ALA A 99 -16.83 -1.76 -4.84
CA ALA A 99 -15.92 -2.62 -5.59
C ALA A 99 -16.68 -3.58 -6.53
N GLU A 100 -17.71 -4.26 -6.01
CA GLU A 100 -18.54 -5.20 -6.77
C GLU A 100 -19.49 -4.50 -7.73
N ALA A 101 -19.97 -3.30 -7.37
CA ALA A 101 -20.87 -2.54 -8.23
C ALA A 101 -20.16 -1.86 -9.41
N PHE A 102 -18.84 -1.71 -9.36
CA PHE A 102 -18.07 -1.01 -10.39
C PHE A 102 -18.06 -1.80 -11.71
N PRO A 103 -18.49 -1.21 -12.83
CA PRO A 103 -18.59 -1.93 -14.10
C PRO A 103 -17.25 -2.00 -14.86
N ALA A 104 -17.06 -3.09 -15.63
CA ALA A 104 -15.81 -3.38 -16.33
C ALA A 104 -15.38 -2.28 -17.33
N GLN A 105 -16.35 -1.63 -18.00
CA GLN A 105 -16.13 -0.55 -18.97
C GLN A 105 -15.85 0.82 -18.34
N GLY A 106 -15.87 0.93 -17.01
CA GLY A 106 -15.84 2.20 -16.31
C GLY A 106 -17.23 2.84 -16.17
N THR A 107 -17.30 3.90 -15.35
CA THR A 107 -18.56 4.56 -14.99
C THR A 107 -18.34 6.00 -14.59
N THR A 108 -19.40 6.80 -14.68
CA THR A 108 -19.43 8.10 -14.00
C THR A 108 -19.66 7.92 -12.50
N VAL A 109 -19.28 8.93 -11.72
CA VAL A 109 -19.63 9.03 -10.28
C VAL A 109 -21.14 8.99 -10.08
N HIS A 110 -21.91 9.68 -10.91
CA HIS A 110 -23.37 9.77 -10.83
C HIS A 110 -24.01 8.38 -10.97
N ASP A 111 -23.68 7.68 -12.05
CA ASP A 111 -24.28 6.36 -12.34
C ASP A 111 -23.92 5.34 -11.24
N LEU A 112 -22.68 5.38 -10.75
CA LEU A 112 -22.24 4.49 -9.69
C LEU A 112 -22.93 4.81 -8.36
N ALA A 113 -23.12 6.09 -8.03
CA ALA A 113 -23.84 6.53 -6.85
C ALA A 113 -25.31 6.11 -6.89
N GLN A 114 -25.98 6.25 -8.04
CA GLN A 114 -27.34 5.74 -8.23
C GLN A 114 -27.40 4.22 -8.06
N LYS A 115 -26.50 3.48 -8.71
CA LYS A 115 -26.45 2.02 -8.64
C LYS A 115 -26.23 1.49 -7.21
N THR A 116 -25.43 2.19 -6.42
CA THR A 116 -25.12 1.81 -5.03
C THR A 116 -26.05 2.46 -3.99
N SER A 117 -26.97 3.33 -4.42
CA SER A 117 -27.81 4.15 -3.51
C SER A 117 -26.99 4.99 -2.51
N LEU A 118 -25.82 5.48 -2.94
CA LEU A 118 -24.91 6.30 -2.13
C LEU A 118 -24.97 7.76 -2.56
N ARG A 119 -24.48 8.65 -1.69
CA ARG A 119 -24.30 10.07 -2.04
C ARG A 119 -23.17 10.22 -3.05
N GLU A 120 -23.39 10.96 -4.13
CA GLU A 120 -22.35 11.24 -5.13
C GLU A 120 -21.08 11.84 -4.52
N SER A 121 -21.22 12.75 -3.55
CA SER A 121 -20.07 13.37 -2.88
C SER A 121 -19.19 12.37 -2.13
N LEU A 122 -19.78 11.30 -1.60
CA LEU A 122 -19.06 10.21 -0.95
C LEU A 122 -18.33 9.36 -1.98
N VAL A 123 -19.04 8.88 -3.01
CA VAL A 123 -18.47 8.06 -4.09
C VAL A 123 -17.32 8.79 -4.76
N ARG A 124 -17.51 10.08 -5.07
CA ARG A 124 -16.49 10.98 -5.63
C ARG A 124 -15.24 11.02 -4.79
N ARG A 125 -15.37 11.27 -3.48
CA ARG A 125 -14.22 11.37 -2.56
C ARG A 125 -13.46 10.06 -2.47
N LEU A 126 -14.16 8.94 -2.38
CA LEU A 126 -13.55 7.62 -2.29
C LEU A 126 -12.81 7.26 -3.58
N LEU A 127 -13.43 7.45 -4.74
CA LEU A 127 -12.79 7.18 -6.03
C LEU A 127 -11.61 8.11 -6.29
N ALA A 128 -11.74 9.40 -5.99
CA ALA A 128 -10.66 10.37 -6.17
C ALA A 128 -9.45 10.02 -5.29
N HIS A 129 -9.65 9.71 -4.01
CA HIS A 129 -8.56 9.29 -3.13
C HIS A 129 -7.95 7.96 -3.58
N CYS A 130 -8.76 6.95 -3.94
CA CYS A 130 -8.22 5.71 -4.47
C CYS A 130 -7.47 5.90 -5.81
N ALA A 131 -7.83 6.91 -6.61
CA ALA A 131 -7.13 7.24 -7.85
C ALA A 131 -5.73 7.86 -7.60
N THR A 132 -5.53 8.61 -6.51
CA THR A 132 -4.17 9.09 -6.13
C THR A 132 -3.22 7.96 -5.76
N HIS A 133 -3.77 6.78 -5.45
CA HIS A 133 -3.04 5.55 -5.15
C HIS A 133 -3.09 4.52 -6.28
N HIS A 134 -3.54 4.91 -7.48
CA HIS A 134 -3.64 4.03 -8.65
C HIS A 134 -4.54 2.78 -8.46
N VAL A 135 -5.45 2.80 -7.49
CA VAL A 135 -6.46 1.74 -7.32
C VAL A 135 -7.57 1.90 -8.36
N TYR A 136 -7.94 3.13 -8.71
CA TYR A 136 -8.77 3.45 -9.88
C TYR A 136 -8.03 4.47 -10.75
N LYS A 137 -8.53 4.73 -11.95
CA LYS A 137 -8.00 5.80 -12.81
C LYS A 137 -9.13 6.72 -13.25
N GLN A 138 -8.96 8.01 -13.03
CA GLN A 138 -9.84 9.03 -13.59
C GLN A 138 -9.39 9.34 -15.02
N THR A 139 -10.29 9.27 -15.99
CA THR A 139 -9.96 9.52 -17.42
C THR A 139 -10.45 10.88 -17.90
N THR A 140 -11.66 11.27 -17.49
CA THR A 140 -12.25 12.59 -17.75
C THR A 140 -12.88 13.11 -16.46
N ASN A 141 -13.47 14.32 -16.51
CA ASN A 141 -14.19 14.83 -15.35
C ASN A 141 -15.30 13.84 -14.97
N ASP A 142 -15.21 13.28 -13.76
CA ASP A 142 -16.14 12.33 -13.16
C ASP A 142 -16.26 10.93 -13.78
N PHE A 143 -15.44 10.57 -14.77
CA PHE A 143 -15.42 9.21 -15.33
C PHE A 143 -14.19 8.43 -14.84
N TYR A 144 -14.46 7.26 -14.25
CA TYR A 144 -13.45 6.38 -13.68
C TYR A 144 -13.43 5.03 -14.39
N VAL A 145 -12.24 4.48 -14.56
CA VAL A 145 -12.00 3.13 -15.07
C VAL A 145 -11.20 2.29 -14.08
N HIS A 146 -11.22 0.98 -14.27
CA HIS A 146 -10.39 0.06 -13.50
C HIS A 146 -8.90 0.28 -13.77
N THR A 147 -8.12 -0.01 -12.74
CA THR A 147 -6.73 -0.45 -12.85
C THR A 147 -6.69 -1.94 -12.48
N ALA A 148 -5.53 -2.59 -12.59
CA ALA A 148 -5.35 -3.97 -12.15
C ALA A 148 -5.75 -4.16 -10.68
N ALA A 149 -5.47 -3.19 -9.81
CA ALA A 149 -5.80 -3.26 -8.39
C ALA A 149 -7.31 -3.25 -8.13
N SER A 150 -8.08 -2.31 -8.71
CA SER A 150 -9.54 -2.32 -8.54
C SER A 150 -10.22 -3.49 -9.25
N ARG A 151 -9.63 -4.02 -10.33
CA ARG A 151 -10.14 -5.23 -10.98
C ARG A 151 -10.07 -6.43 -10.05
N ILE A 152 -8.93 -6.63 -9.37
CA ILE A 152 -8.79 -7.66 -8.34
C ILE A 152 -9.83 -7.44 -7.23
N LEU A 153 -10.04 -6.21 -6.78
CA LEU A 153 -11.06 -5.93 -5.76
C LEU A 153 -12.47 -6.24 -6.24
N ALA A 154 -12.82 -6.00 -7.50
CA ALA A 154 -14.15 -6.31 -8.04
C ALA A 154 -14.36 -7.83 -8.18
N GLU A 155 -13.36 -8.55 -8.68
CA GLU A 155 -13.49 -9.95 -9.12
C GLU A 155 -13.15 -10.96 -8.01
N ASN A 156 -12.22 -10.64 -7.11
CA ASN A 156 -11.72 -11.58 -6.10
C ASN A 156 -12.31 -11.31 -4.71
N GLY A 157 -13.33 -12.09 -4.34
CA GLY A 157 -13.96 -12.03 -3.01
C GLY A 157 -13.00 -12.35 -1.86
N GLY A 158 -12.05 -13.28 -2.05
CA GLY A 158 -11.03 -13.61 -1.05
C GLY A 158 -10.11 -12.43 -0.76
N MET A 159 -9.73 -11.67 -1.78
CA MET A 159 -8.91 -10.47 -1.61
C MET A 159 -9.68 -9.38 -0.83
N ARG A 160 -10.98 -9.21 -1.10
CA ARG A 160 -11.81 -8.29 -0.32
C ARG A 160 -11.86 -8.70 1.16
N GLN A 161 -12.06 -9.98 1.45
CA GLN A 161 -12.05 -10.48 2.83
C GLN A 161 -10.69 -10.29 3.50
N TRP A 162 -9.59 -10.54 2.80
CA TRP A 162 -8.24 -10.30 3.31
C TRP A 162 -8.03 -8.84 3.73
N VAL A 163 -8.48 -7.88 2.91
CA VAL A 163 -8.41 -6.46 3.25
C VAL A 163 -9.26 -6.13 4.49
N LEU A 164 -10.47 -6.69 4.59
CA LEU A 164 -11.34 -6.47 5.75
C LEU A 164 -10.73 -7.03 7.05
N ILE A 165 -10.19 -8.25 7.02
CA ILE A 165 -9.50 -8.85 8.18
C ILE A 165 -8.32 -7.96 8.61
N GLY A 166 -7.51 -7.51 7.65
CA GLY A 166 -6.41 -6.59 7.93
C GLY A 166 -6.86 -5.30 8.61
N ALA A 167 -7.91 -4.67 8.08
CA ALA A 167 -8.40 -3.38 8.55
C ALA A 167 -9.13 -3.45 9.89
N GLU A 168 -9.95 -4.48 10.11
CA GLU A 168 -10.91 -4.53 11.23
C GLU A 168 -10.45 -5.39 12.40
N GLU A 169 -9.60 -6.38 12.13
CA GLU A 169 -9.13 -7.31 13.16
C GLU A 169 -7.65 -7.06 13.48
N LEU A 170 -6.78 -7.17 12.46
CA LEU A 170 -5.33 -7.16 12.68
C LEU A 170 -4.82 -5.79 13.15
N ILE A 171 -5.09 -4.72 12.41
CA ILE A 171 -4.57 -3.38 12.76
C ILE A 171 -5.07 -2.93 14.15
N PRO A 172 -6.38 -3.02 14.49
CA PRO A 172 -6.85 -2.67 15.83
C PRO A 172 -6.26 -3.55 16.94
N ALA A 173 -5.99 -4.83 16.66
CA ALA A 173 -5.35 -5.72 17.62
C ALA A 173 -3.87 -5.35 17.84
N THR A 174 -3.11 -5.06 16.78
CA THR A 174 -1.69 -4.67 16.86
C THR A 174 -1.50 -3.46 17.79
N LEU A 175 -2.39 -2.47 17.72
CA LEU A 175 -2.32 -1.27 18.57
C LEU A 175 -2.64 -1.56 20.06
N LYS A 176 -3.22 -2.72 20.36
CA LYS A 176 -3.58 -3.15 21.72
C LYS A 176 -2.62 -4.17 22.32
N VAL A 177 -1.60 -4.63 21.59
CA VAL A 177 -0.63 -5.67 22.05
C VAL A 177 0.00 -5.29 23.39
N ARG A 178 0.33 -4.01 23.59
CA ARG A 178 0.84 -3.49 24.86
C ARG A 178 -0.06 -3.81 26.05
N ASN A 179 -1.38 -3.71 25.87
CA ASN A 179 -2.36 -3.88 26.93
C ASN A 179 -2.58 -5.38 27.28
N ALA A 180 -2.21 -6.29 26.38
CA ALA A 180 -2.43 -7.72 26.55
C ALA A 180 -1.24 -8.45 27.21
N HIS A 181 -0.02 -7.90 27.14
CA HIS A 181 1.19 -8.63 27.55
C HIS A 181 1.72 -8.20 28.94
N PRO A 182 1.74 -9.09 29.97
CA PRO A 182 2.17 -8.76 31.33
C PRO A 182 3.58 -8.19 31.46
N TRP A 183 4.50 -8.56 30.56
CA TRP A 183 5.90 -8.11 30.59
C TRP A 183 6.06 -6.62 30.28
N PHE A 184 5.14 -6.01 29.52
CA PHE A 184 5.19 -4.57 29.24
C PHE A 184 4.88 -3.75 30.51
N ASN A 185 4.00 -4.26 31.37
CA ASN A 185 3.76 -3.70 32.70
C ASN A 185 4.91 -4.00 33.69
N MET A 186 5.71 -5.05 33.47
CA MET A 186 6.86 -5.39 34.31
C MET A 186 8.08 -4.50 34.01
N ALA A 187 8.28 -4.11 32.75
CA ALA A 187 9.34 -3.18 32.33
C ALA A 187 9.14 -1.74 32.87
N LEU A 188 7.91 -1.35 33.21
CA LEU A 188 7.60 -0.04 33.82
C LEU A 188 7.79 -0.02 35.35
N ARG A 189 7.89 -1.18 36.02
CA ARG A 189 8.05 -1.27 37.49
C ARG A 189 9.49 -1.06 37.96
N THR A 190 10.49 -1.03 37.07
CA THR A 190 11.90 -0.89 37.46
C THR A 190 12.40 0.55 37.58
N ASN A 191 11.58 1.57 37.24
CA ASN A 191 12.01 2.97 37.28
C ASN A 191 11.37 3.82 38.40
N THR A 192 10.38 3.31 39.13
CA THR A 192 9.80 4.00 40.30
C THR A 192 10.63 3.84 41.58
N ASP A 193 11.51 2.83 41.65
CA ASP A 193 12.30 2.58 42.87
C ASP A 193 13.60 3.38 42.95
N ARG A 194 13.99 4.13 41.90
CA ARG A 194 15.22 4.95 41.89
C ARG A 194 15.04 6.39 42.34
N TYR A 195 13.82 6.89 42.49
CA TYR A 195 13.57 8.27 42.91
C TYR A 195 13.18 8.41 44.39
N LEU A 196 13.00 7.31 45.12
CA LEU A 196 12.66 7.34 46.56
C LEU A 196 13.88 7.21 47.50
N SER A 197 15.09 7.04 46.98
CA SER A 197 16.32 6.93 47.78
C SER A 197 17.05 8.26 48.04
N PHE A 198 16.50 9.41 47.62
CA PHE A 198 17.11 10.74 47.81
C PHE A 198 16.37 11.66 48.79
N LEU A 199 15.34 11.19 49.50
CA LEU A 199 14.57 12.00 50.47
C LEU A 199 14.53 11.46 51.90
N THR A 200 15.54 10.69 52.31
CA THR A 200 15.80 10.39 53.72
C THR A 200 17.29 10.51 54.03
N LEU A 201 17.73 11.75 54.24
CA LEU A 201 18.74 12.14 55.22
C LEU A 201 18.32 13.50 55.81
#